data_AF-A0A5J5LBZ8-F1
#
_entry.id   AF-A0A5J5LBZ8-F1
#
_cell.length_a   1.000
_cell.length_b   1.000
_cell.length_c   1.000
_cell.angle_alpha   90.00
_cell.angle_beta   90.00
_cell.angle_gamma   90.00
#
_symmetry.space_group_name_H-M   'P 1'
#
loop_
_entity.id
_entity.type
_entity.pdbx_description
1 polymer ?
#
loop_
_entity_poly.entity_id
_entity_poly.type
_entity_poly.pdbx_seq_one_letter_code
_entity_poly.pdbx_strand_id
1 'polypeptide(L)'
;MDFGNATSTLASQDYVVDVALVMVGFVGPAAVKYGIETKMGKDLPDEAYGATVAVGGAVYGGEGRKVALGGGVHVVEALRERFTGDN
;
A
#
# COMPACT_ATOMS: atom_id res chain seq x y z
N MET A 1 17.96 23.27 -1.13
CA MET A 1 16.75 22.72 -0.50
C MET A 1 16.73 23.23 0.92
N ASP A 2 15.70 24.00 1.29
CA ASP A 2 15.63 24.70 2.57
C ASP A 2 15.06 23.75 3.64
N PHE A 3 15.84 23.49 4.69
CA PHE A 3 15.48 22.55 5.74
C PHE A 3 14.21 22.99 6.48
N GLY A 4 13.96 24.30 6.57
CA GLY A 4 12.74 24.86 7.16
C GLY A 4 11.48 24.59 6.32
N ASN A 5 11.63 24.51 5.00
CA ASN A 5 10.52 24.19 4.11
C ASN A 5 10.17 22.69 4.18
N ALA A 6 11.19 21.82 4.35
CA ALA A 6 10.99 20.39 4.57
C ALA A 6 10.28 20.09 5.91
N THR A 7 10.68 20.73 7.01
CA THR A 7 9.99 20.54 8.30
C THR A 7 8.57 21.10 8.30
N SER A 8 8.32 22.24 7.65
CA SER A 8 6.95 22.77 7.50
C SER A 8 6.06 21.86 6.65
N THR A 9 6.62 21.27 5.58
CA THR A 9 5.92 20.28 4.75
C THR A 9 5.59 19.02 5.55
N LEU A 10 6.54 18.49 6.33
CA LEU A 10 6.34 17.31 7.19
C LEU A 10 5.27 17.54 8.27
N ALA A 11 5.16 18.76 8.79
CA ALA A 11 4.17 19.14 9.80
C ALA A 11 2.81 19.53 9.20
N SER A 12 2.71 19.64 7.87
CA SER A 12 1.45 19.99 7.21
C SER A 12 0.46 18.83 7.30
N GLN A 13 -0.78 19.16 7.64
CA GLN A 13 -1.85 18.18 7.77
C GLN A 13 -2.06 17.39 6.47
N ASP A 14 -1.99 18.07 5.32
CA ASP A 14 -2.15 17.44 4.00
C ASP A 14 -1.05 16.41 3.74
N TYR A 15 0.20 16.71 4.10
CA TYR A 15 1.30 15.75 3.95
C TYR A 15 1.14 14.54 4.89
N VAL A 16 0.69 14.75 6.12
CA VAL A 16 0.43 13.66 7.08
C VAL A 16 -0.70 12.76 6.59
N VAL A 17 -1.78 13.34 6.05
CA VAL A 17 -2.89 12.59 5.45
C VAL A 17 -2.42 11.79 4.23
N ASP A 18 -1.55 12.36 3.40
CA ASP A 18 -1.00 11.69 2.24
C ASP A 18 -0.15 10.48 2.60
N VAL A 19 0.74 10.63 3.58
CA VAL A 19 1.53 9.52 4.12
C VAL A 19 0.63 8.46 4.73
N ALA A 20 -0.41 8.85 5.49
CA ALA A 20 -1.36 7.92 6.06
C ALA A 20 -2.09 7.10 4.98
N LEU A 21 -2.53 7.73 3.89
CA LEU A 21 -3.17 7.05 2.76
C LEU A 21 -2.23 6.06 2.06
N VAL A 22 -0.97 6.41 1.86
CA VAL A 22 0.05 5.50 1.32
C VAL A 22 0.27 4.32 2.27
N MET A 23 0.42 4.57 3.57
CA MET A 23 0.58 3.51 4.56
C MET A 23 -0.63 2.58 4.59
N VAL A 24 -1.86 3.12 4.56
CA VAL A 24 -3.10 2.33 4.47
C VAL A 24 -3.13 1.48 3.20
N GLY A 25 -2.68 2.02 2.07
CA GLY A 25 -2.53 1.25 0.83
C GLY A 25 -1.52 0.12 0.95
N PHE A 26 -0.46 0.30 1.73
CA PHE A 26 0.59 -0.69 1.94
C PHE A 26 0.21 -1.81 2.91
N VAL A 27 -0.48 -1.50 4.03
CA VAL A 27 -0.96 -2.52 4.99
C VAL A 27 -2.32 -3.12 4.60
N GLY A 28 -3.10 -2.41 3.78
CA GLY A 28 -4.41 -2.87 3.30
C GLY A 28 -4.40 -4.28 2.69
N PRO A 29 -3.42 -4.66 1.86
CA PRO A 29 -3.29 -6.00 1.30
C PRO A 29 -3.24 -7.11 2.35
N ALA A 30 -2.54 -6.91 3.47
CA ALA A 30 -2.48 -7.88 4.56
C ALA A 30 -3.85 -8.04 5.25
N ALA A 31 -4.60 -6.94 5.41
CA ALA A 31 -5.96 -7.00 5.94
C ALA A 31 -6.93 -7.70 4.96
N VAL A 32 -6.78 -7.46 3.66
CA VAL A 32 -7.54 -8.14 2.60
C VAL A 32 -7.22 -9.63 2.57
N LYS A 33 -5.94 -10.00 2.64
CA LYS A 33 -5.46 -11.38 2.76
C LYS A 33 -6.10 -12.09 3.94
N TYR A 34 -5.99 -11.53 5.14
CA TYR A 34 -6.60 -12.09 6.36
C TYR A 34 -8.11 -12.31 6.21
N GLY A 35 -8.82 -11.33 5.64
CA GLY A 35 -10.26 -11.43 5.39
C GLY A 35 -10.64 -12.51 4.38
N ILE A 36 -9.88 -12.64 3.29
CA ILE A 36 -10.15 -13.61 2.22
C ILE A 36 -9.75 -15.03 2.64
N GLU A 37 -8.59 -15.23 3.25
CA GLU A 37 -8.15 -16.57 3.70
C GLU A 37 -9.07 -17.11 4.79
N THR A 38 -9.46 -16.27 5.75
CA THR A 38 -10.37 -16.67 6.83
C THR A 38 -11.78 -16.99 6.32
N LYS A 39 -12.29 -16.27 5.30
CA LYS A 39 -13.67 -16.44 4.81
C LYS A 39 -13.83 -17.35 3.61
N MET A 40 -12.82 -17.45 2.74
CA MET A 40 -12.88 -18.19 1.48
C MET A 40 -11.97 -19.42 1.46
N GLY A 41 -11.08 -19.59 2.45
CA GLY A 41 -10.20 -20.76 2.55
C GLY A 41 -9.27 -20.95 1.34
N LYS A 42 -8.93 -19.85 0.65
CA LYS A 42 -8.05 -19.84 -0.52
C LYS A 42 -6.77 -19.10 -0.20
N ASP A 43 -5.64 -19.80 -0.27
CA ASP A 43 -4.30 -19.22 -0.34
C ASP A 43 -4.08 -18.68 -1.75
N LEU A 44 -4.23 -17.37 -1.93
CA LEU A 44 -3.81 -16.68 -3.14
C LEU A 44 -2.41 -16.10 -2.94
N PRO A 45 -1.61 -15.97 -4.01
CA PRO A 45 -0.30 -15.34 -3.93
C PRO A 45 -0.41 -13.88 -3.46
N ASP A 46 0.49 -13.45 -2.57
CA ASP A 46 0.43 -12.17 -1.84
C ASP A 46 0.36 -10.94 -2.76
N GLU A 47 0.96 -11.06 -3.94
CA GLU A 47 0.92 -10.07 -5.00
C GLU A 47 -0.51 -9.78 -5.49
N ALA A 48 -1.41 -10.77 -5.44
CA ALA A 48 -2.79 -10.61 -5.90
C ALA A 48 -3.60 -9.70 -4.95
N TYR A 49 -3.32 -9.76 -3.64
CA TYR A 49 -3.98 -8.89 -2.66
C TYR A 49 -3.46 -7.45 -2.79
N GLY A 50 -2.15 -7.28 -2.99
CA GLY A 50 -1.52 -5.99 -3.29
C GLY A 50 -2.08 -5.37 -4.57
N ALA A 51 -2.22 -6.17 -5.65
CA ALA A 51 -2.80 -5.73 -6.90
C ALA A 51 -4.27 -5.30 -6.75
N THR A 52 -5.04 -6.00 -5.91
CA THR A 52 -6.44 -5.64 -5.63
C THR A 52 -6.56 -4.27 -4.97
N VAL A 53 -5.73 -3.99 -3.97
CA VAL A 53 -5.70 -2.68 -3.30
C VAL A 53 -5.18 -1.59 -4.25
N ALA A 54 -4.16 -1.89 -5.06
CA ALA A 54 -3.62 -0.98 -6.06
C ALA A 54 -4.67 -0.59 -7.12
N VAL A 55 -5.38 -1.58 -7.67
CA VAL A 55 -6.46 -1.37 -8.65
C VAL A 55 -7.64 -0.63 -8.00
N GLY A 56 -8.03 -1.02 -6.78
CA GLY A 56 -9.12 -0.36 -6.05
C GLY A 56 -8.82 1.13 -5.80
N GLY A 57 -7.60 1.46 -5.37
CA GLY A 57 -7.17 2.85 -5.21
C GLY A 57 -7.09 3.61 -6.53
N ALA A 58 -6.62 2.96 -7.60
CA ALA A 58 -6.50 3.60 -8.92
C ALA A 58 -7.87 3.93 -9.54
N VAL A 59 -8.85 3.04 -9.38
CA VAL A 59 -10.23 3.23 -9.88
C VAL A 59 -10.93 4.37 -9.13
N TYR A 60 -10.67 4.52 -7.82
CA TYR A 60 -11.31 5.56 -7.01
C TYR A 60 -10.90 6.99 -7.42
N GLY A 61 -9.73 7.16 -8.06
CA GLY A 61 -9.23 8.46 -8.48
C GLY A 61 -8.91 9.41 -7.32
N GLY A 62 -8.43 10.62 -7.62
CA GLY A 62 -8.08 11.62 -6.60
C GLY A 62 -7.08 11.10 -5.57
N GLU A 63 -7.43 11.17 -4.28
CA GLU A 63 -6.65 10.67 -3.14
C GLU A 63 -6.44 9.15 -3.17
N GLY A 64 -7.32 8.40 -3.85
CA GLY A 64 -7.18 6.96 -4.05
C GLY A 64 -5.89 6.56 -4.77
N ARG A 65 -5.29 7.47 -5.56
CA ARG A 65 -3.98 7.23 -6.18
C ARG A 65 -2.86 7.04 -5.16
N LYS A 66 -2.97 7.66 -3.98
CA LYS A 66 -1.98 7.53 -2.89
C LYS A 66 -2.09 6.14 -2.24
N VAL A 67 -3.32 5.65 -2.07
CA VAL A 67 -3.60 4.27 -1.66
C VAL A 67 -3.07 3.28 -2.70
N ALA A 68 -3.25 3.59 -4.00
CA ALA A 68 -2.75 2.75 -5.08
C ALA A 68 -1.22 2.63 -5.08
N LEU A 69 -0.52 3.73 -4.78
CA LEU A 69 0.95 3.73 -4.62
C LEU A 69 1.38 2.83 -3.46
N GLY A 70 0.73 2.94 -2.30
CA GLY A 70 0.98 2.04 -1.16
C GLY A 70 0.77 0.56 -1.51
N GLY A 71 -0.35 0.24 -2.17
CA GLY A 71 -0.66 -1.12 -2.60
C GLY A 71 0.34 -1.63 -3.65
N GLY A 72 0.79 -0.77 -4.56
CA GLY A 72 1.83 -1.10 -5.53
C GLY A 72 3.19 -1.38 -4.89
N VAL A 73 3.59 -0.62 -3.87
CA VAL A 73 4.83 -0.89 -3.10
C VAL A 73 4.75 -2.25 -2.41
N HIS A 74 3.60 -2.60 -1.82
CA HIS A 74 3.39 -3.92 -1.24
C HIS A 74 3.55 -5.05 -2.26
N VAL A 75 3.03 -4.89 -3.48
CA VAL A 75 3.25 -5.89 -4.56
C VAL A 75 4.73 -6.07 -4.87
N VAL A 76 5.49 -4.97 -4.97
CA VAL A 76 6.93 -5.02 -5.27
C VAL A 76 7.68 -5.71 -4.13
N GLU A 77 7.32 -5.45 -2.88
CA GLU A 77 7.93 -6.11 -1.72
C GLU A 77 7.60 -7.60 -1.65
N ALA A 78 6.33 -7.98 -1.86
CA ALA A 78 5.92 -9.38 -1.92
C ALA A 78 6.65 -10.14 -3.05
N LEU A 79 6.78 -9.53 -4.23
CA LEU A 79 7.59 -10.07 -5.33
C LEU A 79 9.05 -10.21 -4.91
N ARG A 80 9.63 -9.17 -4.28
CA ARG A 80 11.02 -9.21 -3.80
C ARG A 80 11.22 -10.36 -2.82
N GLU A 81 10.38 -10.49 -1.80
CA GLU A 81 10.45 -11.59 -0.83
C GLU A 81 10.32 -12.95 -1.52
N ARG A 82 9.41 -13.10 -2.48
CA ARG A 82 9.29 -14.35 -3.24
C ARG A 82 10.54 -14.70 -4.06
N PHE A 83 11.25 -13.72 -4.59
CA PHE A 83 12.46 -13.93 -5.41
C PHE A 83 13.78 -13.93 -4.62
N THR A 84 13.81 -13.35 -3.42
CA THR A 84 15.04 -13.20 -2.61
C THR A 84 14.97 -13.81 -1.21
N GLY A 85 13.78 -14.19 -0.74
CA GLY A 85 13.52 -14.81 0.56
C GLY A 85 13.51 -16.33 0.53
N ASP A 86 13.71 -16.96 -0.64
CA ASP A 86 13.89 -18.40 -0.76
C ASP A 86 15.31 -18.76 -0.27
N ASN A 87 15.45 -19.00 1.04
CA ASN A 87 16.63 -19.53 1.71
C ASN A 87 16.22 -20.52 2.80
#